data_AF-A0A3M1CQC7-F1
#
_entry.id   AF-A0A3M1CQC7-F1
#
_cell.length_a   1.000
_cell.length_b   1.000
_cell.length_c   1.000
_cell.angle_alpha   90.00
_cell.angle_beta   90.00
_cell.angle_gamma   90.00
#
_symmetry.space_group_name_H-M   'P 1'
#
loop_
_entity.id
_entity.type
_entity.pdbx_description
1 polymer ?
#
loop_
_entity_poly.entity_id
_entity_poly.type
_entity_poly.pdbx_seq_one_letter_code
_entity_poly.pdbx_strand_id
1 'polypeptide(L)'
;MTVNPGAVERCSDGKDNDCDGTTDETDCGCTPGSTAACYDGPGGTAGIGICHAGISVCGPDKEFGPCQGQQLPADSETCNGLDDDCDGETDEGLLNA
;
A
#
# COMPACT_ATOMS: atom_id res chain seq x y z
N MET A 1 -9.03 -17.74 22.69
CA MET A 1 -8.11 -16.64 22.34
C MET A 1 -7.10 -17.25 21.40
N THR A 2 -7.19 -16.90 20.12
CA THR A 2 -6.38 -17.49 19.06
C THR A 2 -4.99 -16.89 19.18
N VAL A 3 -4.06 -17.66 19.73
CA VAL A 3 -2.64 -17.33 19.70
C VAL A 3 -2.19 -17.46 18.25
N ASN A 4 -1.70 -16.37 17.66
CA ASN A 4 -1.07 -16.38 16.34
C ASN A 4 0.41 -16.02 16.52
N PRO A 5 1.22 -16.95 17.06
CA PRO A 5 2.65 -16.75 17.20
C PRO A 5 3.23 -16.55 15.78
N GLY A 6 3.61 -15.31 15.46
CA GLY A 6 4.09 -14.89 14.14
C GLY A 6 3.19 -13.88 13.39
N ALA A 7 2.13 -13.35 14.01
CA ALA A 7 1.48 -12.14 13.52
C ALA A 7 2.37 -10.91 13.78
N VAL A 8 2.31 -9.89 12.92
CA VAL A 8 3.06 -8.65 13.15
C VAL A 8 2.41 -7.90 14.32
N GLU A 9 3.17 -7.65 15.38
CA GLU A 9 2.75 -6.79 16.49
C GLU A 9 2.46 -5.36 15.99
N ARG A 10 1.31 -4.81 16.39
CA ARG A 10 1.00 -3.40 16.12
C ARG A 10 1.58 -2.57 17.26
N CYS A 11 2.61 -1.79 16.98
CA CYS A 11 3.29 -1.02 18.00
C CYS A 11 2.42 0.10 18.58
N SER A 12 2.59 0.36 19.88
CA SER A 12 2.00 1.46 20.66
C SER A 12 0.48 1.41 20.83
N ASP A 13 -0.16 0.26 20.62
CA ASP A 13 -1.59 0.09 20.92
C ASP A 13 -1.85 -0.51 22.32
N GLY A 14 -0.77 -0.85 23.05
CA GLY A 14 -0.82 -1.41 24.39
C GLY A 14 -1.41 -2.82 24.45
N LYS A 15 -1.40 -3.55 23.33
CA LYS A 15 -1.91 -4.92 23.21
C LYS A 15 -0.85 -5.85 22.65
N ASP A 16 -0.78 -7.02 23.27
CA ASP A 16 -0.07 -8.20 22.79
C ASP A 16 -0.83 -8.78 21.58
N ASN A 17 -0.45 -8.35 20.38
CA ASN A 17 -1.21 -8.62 19.15
C ASN A 17 -0.84 -9.94 18.49
N ASP A 18 0.31 -10.51 18.85
CA ASP A 18 0.76 -11.83 18.43
C ASP A 18 0.67 -12.89 19.56
N CYS A 19 0.25 -12.46 20.75
CA CYS A 19 -0.01 -13.28 21.94
C CYS A 19 1.24 -14.03 22.44
N ASP A 20 2.40 -13.40 22.33
CA ASP A 20 3.70 -13.97 22.71
C ASP A 20 4.02 -13.79 24.21
N GLY A 21 3.20 -13.00 24.91
CA GLY A 21 3.34 -12.72 26.34
C GLY A 21 4.12 -11.45 26.65
N THR A 22 4.55 -10.71 25.64
CA THR A 22 5.06 -9.36 25.74
C THR A 22 4.09 -8.37 25.08
N THR A 23 4.28 -7.08 25.30
CA THR A 23 3.40 -6.05 24.74
C THR A 23 4.30 -4.98 24.19
N ASP A 24 4.10 -4.62 22.92
CA ASP A 24 4.87 -3.59 22.23
C ASP A 24 6.39 -3.89 22.25
N GLU A 25 6.77 -5.06 21.75
CA GLU A 25 8.11 -5.62 21.92
C GLU A 25 9.15 -5.11 20.91
N THR A 26 10.34 -5.72 20.95
CA THR A 26 11.48 -5.26 20.13
C THR A 26 11.30 -5.63 18.64
N ASP A 27 10.54 -6.69 18.33
CA ASP A 27 10.23 -7.15 16.97
C ASP A 27 9.01 -6.45 16.36
N CYS A 28 8.40 -5.51 17.08
CA CYS A 28 7.21 -4.84 16.57
C CYS A 28 7.55 -3.90 15.40
N GLY A 29 6.86 -4.09 14.26
CA GLY A 29 6.79 -3.15 13.14
C GLY A 29 8.07 -2.99 12.29
N CYS A 30 8.23 -1.79 11.72
CA CYS A 30 9.36 -1.43 10.87
C CYS A 30 10.36 -0.52 11.61
N THR A 31 11.58 -0.37 11.06
CA THR A 31 12.56 0.58 11.60
C THR A 31 12.15 2.01 11.22
N PRO A 32 11.98 2.96 12.15
CA PRO A 32 11.62 4.34 11.82
C PRO A 32 12.58 4.93 10.78
N GLY A 33 12.02 5.52 9.72
CA GLY A 33 12.77 6.03 8.58
C GLY A 33 13.15 5.00 7.52
N SER A 34 12.89 3.70 7.74
CA SER A 34 12.95 2.71 6.66
C SER A 34 11.87 2.96 5.63
N THR A 35 12.12 2.53 4.39
CA THR A 35 11.22 2.71 3.25
C THR A 35 10.89 1.37 2.62
N ALA A 36 9.64 1.17 2.24
CA ALA A 36 9.19 -0.01 1.50
C ALA A 36 8.42 0.40 0.24
N ALA A 37 8.46 -0.44 -0.79
CA ALA A 37 7.58 -0.31 -1.93
C ALA A 37 6.14 -0.59 -1.51
N CYS A 38 5.20 0.18 -2.03
CA CYS A 38 3.78 0.05 -1.72
C CYS A 38 2.93 0.36 -2.95
N TYR A 39 1.73 -0.20 -2.98
CA TYR A 39 0.73 0.07 -4.00
C TYR A 39 -0.64 -0.32 -3.44
N ASP A 40 -1.54 0.64 -3.35
CA ASP A 40 -2.88 0.45 -2.76
C ASP A 40 -3.94 0.14 -3.84
N GLY A 41 -3.54 0.09 -5.11
CA GLY A 41 -4.43 -0.21 -6.24
C GLY A 41 -4.70 -1.71 -6.42
N PRO A 42 -5.64 -2.06 -7.31
CA PRO A 42 -5.93 -3.45 -7.67
C PRO A 42 -4.68 -4.22 -8.10
N GLY A 43 -4.63 -5.52 -7.79
CA GLY A 43 -3.55 -6.37 -8.26
C GLY A 43 -3.55 -6.46 -9.78
N GLY A 44 -2.40 -6.19 -10.40
CA GLY A 44 -2.24 -6.25 -11.86
C GLY A 44 -2.25 -4.89 -12.55
N THR A 45 -2.63 -3.79 -11.89
CA THR A 45 -2.62 -2.44 -12.50
C THR A 45 -1.31 -1.67 -12.25
N ALA A 46 -0.48 -2.14 -11.31
CA ALA A 46 0.80 -1.49 -11.01
C ALA A 46 1.78 -1.60 -12.19
N GLY A 47 2.23 -0.46 -12.71
CA GLY A 47 3.15 -0.39 -13.85
C GLY A 47 2.46 -0.51 -15.21
N ILE A 48 1.13 -0.49 -15.24
CA ILE A 48 0.31 -0.41 -16.46
C ILE A 48 -0.10 1.06 -16.65
N GLY A 49 -0.06 1.54 -17.90
CA GLY A 49 -0.42 2.92 -18.20
C GLY A 49 0.38 3.93 -17.40
N ILE A 50 -0.35 4.81 -16.71
CA ILE A 50 0.21 5.82 -15.80
C ILE A 50 0.35 5.31 -14.37
N CYS A 51 -0.22 4.16 -14.04
CA CYS A 51 -0.20 3.63 -12.68
C CYS A 51 1.17 3.14 -12.29
N HIS A 52 1.60 3.51 -11.08
CA HIS A 52 2.86 3.02 -10.53
C HIS A 52 2.83 2.92 -9.01
N ALA A 53 3.67 2.02 -8.51
CA ALA A 53 3.94 1.89 -7.09
C ALA A 53 4.57 3.17 -6.52
N GLY A 54 4.30 3.40 -5.25
CA GLY A 54 4.92 4.44 -4.45
C GLY A 54 5.89 3.86 -3.42
N ILE A 55 6.27 4.71 -2.47
CA ILE A 55 7.09 4.35 -1.32
C ILE A 55 6.36 4.74 -0.04
N SER A 56 6.28 3.80 0.90
CA SER A 56 5.82 4.07 2.26
C SER A 56 7.03 4.24 3.17
N VAL A 57 6.93 5.19 4.10
CA VAL A 57 7.98 5.49 5.07
C VAL A 57 7.51 5.02 6.44
N CYS A 58 8.37 4.29 7.14
CA CYS A 58 8.11 3.87 8.50
C CYS A 58 8.15 5.07 9.46
N GLY A 59 7.04 5.29 10.17
CA GLY A 59 6.90 6.36 11.14
C GLY A 59 7.58 6.08 12.49
N PRO A 60 7.56 7.06 13.42
CA PRO A 60 8.06 6.88 14.78
C PRO A 60 7.21 5.90 15.62
N ASP A 61 5.98 5.65 15.19
CA ASP A 61 5.07 4.60 15.67
C ASP A 61 5.44 3.21 15.15
N LYS A 62 6.52 3.08 14.36
CA LYS A 62 6.97 1.83 13.73
C LYS A 62 5.92 1.21 12.81
N GLU A 63 4.97 2.01 12.31
CA GLU A 63 4.02 1.63 11.28
C GLU A 63 4.42 2.27 9.94
N PHE A 64 4.16 1.59 8.82
CA PHE A 64 4.32 2.22 7.51
C PHE A 64 3.20 3.23 7.29
N GLY A 65 3.59 4.47 6.99
CA GLY A 65 2.65 5.53 6.63
C GLY A 65 1.98 5.32 5.27
N PRO A 66 1.19 6.30 4.81
CA PRO A 66 0.53 6.24 3.51
C PRO A 66 1.54 6.04 2.38
N CYS A 67 1.11 5.34 1.33
CA CYS A 67 1.95 5.11 0.17
C CYS A 67 2.13 6.40 -0.63
N GLN A 68 3.33 6.97 -0.58
CA GLN A 68 3.66 8.26 -1.20
C GLN A 68 4.13 8.07 -2.63
N GLY A 69 3.61 8.92 -3.53
CA GLY A 69 3.99 8.89 -4.94
C GLY A 69 3.55 7.63 -5.67
N GLN A 70 2.46 6.97 -5.21
CA GLN A 70 1.76 6.02 -6.06
C GLN A 70 0.81 6.76 -7.00
N GLN A 71 0.54 6.14 -8.15
CA GLN A 71 -0.53 6.54 -9.04
C GLN A 71 -1.49 5.36 -9.19
N LEU A 72 -2.73 5.56 -8.75
CA LEU A 72 -3.78 4.54 -8.75
C LEU A 72 -4.64 4.68 -10.01
N PRO A 73 -5.32 3.59 -10.41
CA PRO A 73 -6.32 3.62 -11.47
C PRO A 73 -7.37 4.68 -11.23
N ALA A 74 -7.71 5.43 -12.26
CA ALA A 74 -8.93 6.22 -12.30
C ALA A 74 -10.14 5.30 -12.44
N ASP A 75 -11.31 5.77 -12.00
CA ASP A 75 -12.58 5.06 -12.21
C ASP A 75 -13.06 5.14 -13.68
N SER A 76 -12.44 6.00 -14.49
CA SER A 76 -12.83 6.24 -15.89
C SER A 76 -11.67 6.85 -16.66
N GLU A 77 -11.53 6.45 -17.92
CA GLU A 77 -10.62 7.07 -18.88
C GLU A 77 -10.93 8.54 -19.13
N THR A 78 -9.88 9.31 -19.39
CA THR A 78 -9.95 10.63 -20.01
C THR A 78 -9.32 10.54 -21.39
N CYS A 79 -9.88 11.21 -22.41
CA CYS A 79 -9.30 11.22 -23.75
C CYS A 79 -8.04 12.09 -23.79
N ASN A 80 -6.95 11.58 -23.23
CA ASN A 80 -5.69 12.27 -23.01
C ASN A 80 -4.50 11.50 -23.62
N GLY A 81 -4.74 10.33 -24.23
CA GLY A 81 -3.70 9.48 -24.82
C GLY A 81 -2.91 8.68 -23.79
N LEU A 82 -3.45 8.55 -22.58
CA LEU A 82 -2.92 7.78 -21.47
C LEU A 82 -3.99 6.77 -21.04
N ASP A 83 -3.51 5.65 -20.52
CA ASP A 83 -4.31 4.61 -19.87
C ASP A 83 -4.47 5.04 -18.39
N ASP A 84 -5.60 5.68 -18.08
CA ASP A 84 -5.89 6.28 -16.77
C ASP A 84 -6.42 5.25 -15.76
N ASP A 85 -7.19 4.26 -16.21
CA ASP A 85 -7.72 3.16 -15.41
C ASP A 85 -6.75 1.95 -15.30
N CYS A 86 -5.65 2.00 -16.04
CA CYS A 86 -4.53 1.09 -15.97
C CYS A 86 -4.94 -0.37 -16.24
N ASP A 87 -5.90 -0.56 -17.15
CA ASP A 87 -6.36 -1.85 -17.62
C ASP A 87 -5.50 -2.41 -18.79
N GLY A 88 -4.66 -1.56 -19.38
CA GLY A 88 -3.73 -1.88 -20.45
C GLY A 88 -4.19 -1.50 -21.86
N GLU A 89 -5.41 -0.95 -21.99
CA GLU A 89 -5.86 -0.23 -23.18
C GLU A 89 -5.67 1.29 -22.99
N THR A 90 -5.93 2.11 -24.00
CA THR A 90 -5.71 3.57 -23.88
C THR A 90 -6.91 4.27 -24.47
N ASP A 91 -7.52 5.17 -23.70
CA ASP A 91 -8.73 5.89 -24.05
C ASP A 91 -9.89 4.92 -24.46
N GLU A 92 -9.98 3.72 -23.87
CA GLU A 92 -11.02 2.75 -24.19
C GLU A 92 -12.40 3.20 -23.72
N GLY A 93 -13.44 2.79 -24.45
CA GLY A 93 -14.79 3.30 -24.22
C GLY A 93 -15.00 4.78 -24.60
N LEU A 94 -13.94 5.55 -24.86
CA LEU A 94 -13.99 6.95 -25.34
C LEU A 94 -13.95 7.05 -26.87
N LEU A 95 -14.57 6.08 -27.55
CA LEU A 95 -14.65 6.02 -29.00
C LEU A 95 -15.50 7.18 -29.55
N ASN A 96 -14.81 8.28 -29.88
CA ASN A 96 -15.25 9.44 -30.66
C ASN A 96 -16.12 10.47 -29.93
N ALA A 97 -15.56 11.67 -29.78
CA ALA A 97 -16.34 12.92 -29.83
C ALA A 97 -16.71 13.25 -31.29
#